data_AF-A0A0L7QRW9-F1
#
_entry.id   AF-A0A0L7QRW9-F1
#
_cell.length_a   1.000
_cell.length_b   1.000
_cell.length_c   1.000
_cell.angle_alpha   90.00
_cell.angle_beta   90.00
_cell.angle_gamma   90.00
#
_symmetry.space_group_name_H-M   'P 1'
#
loop_
_entity.id
_entity.type
_entity.pdbx_description
1 polymer ?
#
loop_
_entity_poly.entity_id
_entity_poly.type
_entity_poly.pdbx_seq_one_letter_code
_entity_poly.pdbx_strand_id
1 'polypeptide(L)' 'SPDLSPTDYHFFKHFDNFLREKIFRNKEDAVNTFVEFINSRTPDFYCNGIGTLAKRWKKCIESNGNYFD' A
#
# COMPACT_ATOMS: atom_id res chain seq x y z
N SER A 1 -9.61 -1.03 -10.20
CA SER A 1 -9.47 0.33 -9.64
C SER A 1 -8.46 0.31 -8.49
N PRO A 2 -7.15 0.41 -8.79
CA PRO A 2 -6.08 0.42 -7.77
C PRO A 2 -6.20 1.58 -6.76
N ASP A 3 -6.72 2.71 -7.23
CA ASP A 3 -7.13 3.89 -6.45
C ASP A 3 -8.18 3.61 -5.37
N LEU A 4 -8.87 2.46 -5.42
CA LEU A 4 -9.86 2.02 -4.45
C LEU A 4 -9.44 0.80 -3.63
N SER A 5 -8.29 0.19 -3.93
CA SER A 5 -7.78 -0.99 -3.24
C SER A 5 -6.77 -0.58 -2.17
N PRO A 6 -7.06 -0.77 -0.87
CA PRO A 6 -6.12 -0.42 0.21
C PRO A 6 -4.77 -1.12 0.08
N THR A 7 -4.76 -2.33 -0.49
CA THR A 7 -3.52 -3.05 -0.77
C THR A 7 -2.67 -2.29 -1.80
N ASP A 8 -3.28 -1.74 -2.84
CA ASP A 8 -2.55 -1.03 -3.90
C ASP A 8 -2.18 0.40 -3.47
N TYR A 9 -3.17 1.24 -3.13
CA TYR A 9 -2.92 2.67 -2.88
C TYR A 9 -2.16 2.96 -1.57
N HIS A 10 -2.15 2.00 -0.62
CA HIS A 10 -1.55 2.18 0.70
C HIS A 10 -0.47 1.15 0.98
N PHE A 11 -0.78 -0.14 1.04
CA PHE A 11 0.20 -1.15 1.45
C PHE A 11 1.38 -1.23 0.47
N PHE A 12 1.12 -1.49 -0.82
CA PHE A 12 2.16 -1.60 -1.83
C PHE A 12 2.85 -0.27 -2.10
N LYS A 13 2.12 0.85 -2.10
CA LYS A 13 2.75 2.18 -2.16
C LYS A 13 3.87 2.38 -1.13
N HIS A 14 3.66 1.95 0.12
CA HIS A 14 4.68 2.05 1.16
C HIS A 14 5.73 0.94 1.05
N PHE A 15 5.33 -0.26 0.63
CA PHE A 15 6.26 -1.37 0.40
C PHE A 15 7.25 -1.05 -0.73
N ASP A 16 6.78 -0.52 -1.86
CA ASP A 16 7.62 -0.09 -2.99
C ASP A 16 8.66 0.94 -2.55
N ASN A 17 8.27 1.88 -1.67
CA ASN A 17 9.20 2.84 -1.10
C ASN A 17 10.22 2.17 -0.17
N PHE A 18 9.81 1.18 0.62
CA PHE A 18 10.70 0.39 1.48
C PHE A 18 11.66 -0.51 0.67
N LEU A 19 11.26 -0.93 -0.52
CA LEU A 19 12.06 -1.74 -1.43
C LEU A 19 13.10 -0.93 -2.20
N ARG A 20 13.00 0.42 -2.23
CA ARG A 20 13.96 1.25 -2.96
C ARG A 20 15.39 0.92 -2.52
N GLU A 21 16.26 0.73 -3.51
CA GLU A 21 17.69 0.45 -3.33
C GLU A 21 18.03 -0.92 -2.70
N LYS A 22 17.04 -1.80 -2.43
CA LYS A 22 17.30 -3.17 -2.00
C LYS A 22 17.62 -4.07 -3.20
N ILE A 23 18.65 -4.90 -3.07
CA ILE A 23 19.04 -5.93 -4.05
C ILE A 23 18.89 -7.30 -3.39
N PHE A 24 18.12 -8.19 -4.00
CA PHE A 24 17.89 -9.56 -3.51
C PHE A 24 18.77 -10.54 -4.29
N ARG A 25 19.50 -11.41 -3.58
CA ARG A 25 20.35 -12.43 -4.23
C ARG A 25 19.63 -13.75 -4.42
N ASN A 26 18.58 -13.98 -3.63
CA ASN A 26 17.78 -15.19 -3.65
C ASN A 26 16.35 -14.90 -3.16
N LYS A 27 15.50 -15.93 -3.19
CA LYS A 27 14.11 -15.86 -2.73
C LYS A 27 14.00 -15.58 -1.22
N GLU A 28 14.89 -16.13 -0.42
CA GLU A 28 14.87 -15.99 1.04
C GLU A 28 15.11 -14.54 1.46
N ASP A 29 16.03 -13.82 0.80
CA ASP A 29 16.26 -12.38 1.02
C ASP A 29 14.98 -11.56 0.78
N ALA A 30 14.24 -11.88 -0.28
CA ALA A 30 12.99 -11.21 -0.63
C ALA A 30 11.88 -11.51 0.40
N VAL A 31 11.74 -12.77 0.82
CA VAL A 31 10.77 -13.18 1.85
C VAL A 31 11.08 -12.51 3.18
N ASN A 32 12.35 -12.52 3.61
CA ASN A 32 12.77 -11.90 4.87
C ASN A 32 12.52 -10.38 4.86
N THR A 33 12.77 -9.72 3.72
CA THR A 33 12.48 -8.28 3.56
C THR A 33 10.99 -7.97 3.64
N PHE A 34 10.14 -8.84 3.09
CA PHE A 34 8.68 -8.69 3.22
C PHE A 34 8.22 -8.86 4.68
N VAL A 35 8.76 -9.84 5.39
CA VAL A 35 8.49 -10.06 6.82
C VAL A 35 8.98 -8.87 7.66
N GLU A 36 10.17 -8.35 7.38
CA GLU A 36 10.72 -7.15 8.01
C GLU A 36 9.78 -5.94 7.80
N PHE A 37 9.29 -5.75 6.57
CA PHE A 37 8.35 -4.68 6.26
C PHE A 37 7.09 -4.80 7.12
N ILE A 38 6.44 -5.97 7.15
CA ILE A 38 5.20 -6.19 7.92
C ILE A 38 5.44 -5.93 9.41
N ASN A 39 6.53 -6.48 9.97
CA ASN A 39 6.85 -6.35 11.39
C ASN A 39 7.21 -4.91 11.78
N SER A 40 7.68 -4.09 10.83
CA SER A 40 7.97 -2.67 11.05
C SER A 40 6.72 -1.77 11.06
N ARG A 41 5.54 -2.27 10.70
CA ARG A 41 4.29 -1.49 10.65
C ARG A 41 3.54 -1.57 11.98
N THR A 42 3.01 -0.45 12.45
CA THR A 42 2.10 -0.40 13.60
C THR A 42 0.67 -0.79 13.18
N PRO A 43 -0.21 -1.16 14.11
CA PRO A 43 -1.64 -1.34 13.80
C PRO A 43 -2.26 -0.13 13.11
N ASP A 44 -1.87 1.08 13.53
CA ASP A 44 -2.34 2.34 12.94
C ASP A 44 -2.02 2.47 11.44
N PHE A 45 -0.92 1.87 10.98
CA PHE A 45 -0.61 1.83 9.55
C PHE A 45 -1.74 1.18 8.75
N TYR A 46 -2.26 0.04 9.21
CA TYR A 46 -3.34 -0.67 8.53
C TYR A 46 -4.68 0.06 8.70
N CYS A 47 -4.96 0.57 9.91
CA CYS A 47 -6.14 1.38 10.19
C CYS A 47 -6.23 2.61 9.30
N ASN A 48 -5.11 3.32 9.08
CA ASN A 48 -5.05 4.48 8.20
C ASN A 48 -5.32 4.11 6.74
N GLY A 49 -4.78 2.99 6.27
CA GLY A 49 -5.04 2.48 4.92
C GLY A 49 -6.53 2.27 4.68
N ILE A 50 -7.20 1.53 5.57
CA ILE A 50 -8.64 1.23 5.49
C ILE A 50 -9.49 2.49 5.75
N GLY A 51 -9.09 3.32 6.71
CA GLY A 51 -9.83 4.52 7.13
C GLY A 51 -9.97 5.59 6.04
N THR A 52 -9.10 5.56 5.02
CA THR A 52 -9.19 6.48 3.87
C THR A 52 -10.16 6.03 2.78
N LEU A 53 -10.73 4.81 2.88
CA LEU A 53 -11.56 4.22 1.82
C LEU A 53 -12.83 5.04 1.54
N ALA A 54 -13.52 5.51 2.59
CA ALA A 54 -14.71 6.35 2.43
C ALA A 54 -14.42 7.67 1.68
N LYS A 55 -13.27 8.29 1.95
CA LYS A 55 -12.81 9.50 1.23
C LYS A 55 -12.51 9.19 -0.23
N ARG A 56 -11.90 8.04 -0.52
CA ARG A 56 -11.59 7.60 -1.89
C ARG A 56 -12.86 7.26 -2.68
N TRP A 57 -13.84 6.59 -2.08
CA TRP A 57 -15.15 6.38 -2.71
C TRP A 57 -15.85 7.68 -3.06
N LYS A 58 -15.82 8.67 -2.16
CA LYS A 58 -16.35 10.01 -2.46
C LYS A 58 -15.64 10.62 -3.68
N LYS A 59 -14.31 10.55 -3.73
CA LYS A 59 -13.52 11.06 -4.86
C LYS A 59 -13.84 10.34 -6.18
N CYS A 60 -14.10 9.04 -6.14
CA CYS A 60 -14.55 8.26 -7.30
C CYS A 60 -15.86 8.81 -7.87
N ILE A 61 -16.85 9.07 -6.99
CA ILE A 61 -18.15 9.64 -7.38
C ILE A 61 -17.96 11.05 -7.97
N GLU A 62 -17.19 11.91 -7.28
CA GLU A 62 -16.89 13.27 -7.75
C GLU A 62 -16.14 13.28 -9.10
N SER A 63 -15.39 12.21 -9.38
CA SER A 63 -14.65 12.03 -10.63
C SER A 63 -15.49 11.34 -11.72
N ASN A 64 -16.79 11.11 -11.48
CA ASN A 64 -17.68 10.34 -12.37
C ASN A 64 -17.11 8.95 -12.74
N GLY A 65 -16.45 8.29 -11.79
CA GLY A 65 -15.84 6.97 -11.98
C GLY A 65 -14.48 6.98 -12.70
N ASN A 66 -13.94 8.14 -13.08
CA ASN A 66 -12.57 8.24 -13.59
C ASN A 66 -11.54 7.98 -12.50
N TYR A 67 -10.34 7.56 -12.89
CA TYR A 67 -9.20 7.37 -12.00
C TYR A 67 -8.79 8.66 -11.29
N PHE A 68 -8.26 8.51 -10.08
CA PHE A 68 -7.75 9.61 -9.27
C PHE A 68 -6.61 9.16 -8.34
N ASP A 69 -5.84 10.14 -7.86
CA ASP A 69 -4.77 9.93 -6.88
C ASP A 69 -5.22 9.99 -5.41
#